data_AF-A0A0F9C756-F1
#
_entry.id   AF-A0A0F9C756-F1
#
_cell.length_a   1.000
_cell.length_b   1.000
_cell.length_c   1.000
_cell.angle_alpha   90.00
_cell.angle_beta   90.00
_cell.angle_gamma   90.00
#
_symmetry.space_group_name_H-M   'P 1'
#
loop_
_entity.id
_entity.type
_entity.pdbx_description
1 polymer ?
#
loop_
_entity_poly.entity_id
_entity_poly.type
_entity_poly.pdbx_seq_one_letter_code
_entity_poly.pdbx_strand_id
1 'polypeptide(L)'
;MTDPTRPSPLPPPMTVDCRNADPDALLTLEWLVANSLGACASGTVMGCNTRRYHGLLIAATRPPVGRIASLATVTEQLVVGAESQELGNHEFVGTTAWRGLPHLVAFRNDIAPTFVF
;
A
#
# COMPACT_ATOMS: atom_id res chain seq x y z
N MET A 1 -8.56 -14.64 -23.16
CA MET A 1 -9.94 -14.59 -22.61
C MET A 1 -10.02 -15.64 -21.52
N THR A 2 -9.97 -15.25 -20.25
CA THR A 2 -9.99 -16.17 -19.10
C THR A 2 -11.41 -16.63 -18.80
N ASP A 3 -11.62 -17.94 -18.74
CA ASP A 3 -12.87 -18.58 -18.34
C ASP A 3 -13.25 -18.16 -16.90
N PRO A 4 -14.40 -17.48 -16.68
CA PRO A 4 -14.84 -17.02 -15.36
C PRO A 4 -15.29 -18.16 -14.44
N THR A 5 -15.45 -19.38 -14.95
CA THR A 5 -15.88 -20.56 -14.17
C THR A 5 -14.70 -21.40 -13.66
N ARG A 6 -13.49 -21.16 -14.18
CA ARG A 6 -12.28 -21.85 -13.70
C ARG A 6 -11.89 -21.27 -12.33
N PRO A 7 -11.84 -22.07 -11.26
CA PRO A 7 -11.43 -21.57 -9.96
C PRO A 7 -10.02 -20.99 -10.05
N SER A 8 -9.84 -19.81 -9.44
CA SER A 8 -8.53 -19.17 -9.38
C SER A 8 -7.54 -20.10 -8.69
N PRO A 9 -6.32 -20.31 -9.25
CA PRO A 9 -5.28 -21.07 -8.56
C PRO A 9 -4.70 -20.32 -7.36
N LEU A 10 -5.03 -19.03 -7.21
CA LEU A 10 -4.58 -18.20 -6.11
C LEU A 10 -5.55 -18.27 -4.93
N PRO A 11 -5.04 -18.17 -3.69
CA PRO A 11 -5.91 -18.04 -2.53
C PRO A 11 -6.83 -16.82 -2.67
N PRO A 12 -8.00 -16.82 -2.01
CA PRO A 12 -8.85 -15.65 -1.98
C PRO A 12 -8.06 -14.45 -1.41
N PRO A 13 -8.29 -13.25 -1.94
CA PRO A 13 -7.56 -12.08 -1.53
C PRO A 13 -7.83 -11.75 -0.06
N MET A 14 -6.78 -11.41 0.68
CA MET A 14 -6.95 -10.85 2.01
C MET A 14 -7.55 -9.46 1.86
N THR A 15 -8.65 -9.19 2.57
CA THR A 15 -9.32 -7.89 2.53
C THR A 15 -9.45 -7.35 3.95
N VAL A 16 -9.07 -6.09 4.14
CA VAL A 16 -9.26 -5.33 5.37
C VAL A 16 -10.25 -4.22 5.07
N ASP A 17 -11.36 -4.18 5.80
CA ASP A 17 -12.28 -3.04 5.76
C ASP A 17 -11.65 -1.88 6.53
N CYS A 18 -11.51 -0.73 5.88
CA CYS A 18 -10.87 0.45 6.44
C CYS A 18 -11.88 1.50 6.90
N ARG A 19 -13.17 1.33 6.57
CA ARG A 19 -14.20 2.31 6.93
C ARG A 19 -14.36 2.39 8.43
N ASN A 20 -14.21 3.60 8.97
CA ASN A 20 -14.30 3.89 10.41
C ASN A 20 -13.35 3.05 11.29
N ALA A 21 -12.30 2.46 10.69
CA ALA A 21 -11.31 1.72 11.45
C ALA A 21 -10.44 2.68 12.28
N ASP A 22 -9.93 2.17 13.41
CA ASP A 22 -8.97 2.91 14.22
C ASP A 22 -7.69 3.20 13.41
N PRO A 23 -7.30 4.47 13.22
CA PRO A 23 -6.09 4.84 12.50
C PRO A 23 -4.84 4.10 12.99
N ASP A 24 -4.68 3.97 14.30
CA ASP A 24 -3.50 3.32 14.89
C ASP A 24 -3.48 1.83 14.57
N ALA A 25 -4.65 1.17 14.56
CA ALA A 25 -4.75 -0.22 14.14
C ALA A 25 -4.32 -0.40 12.67
N LEU A 26 -4.77 0.48 11.76
CA LEU A 26 -4.40 0.40 10.34
C LEU A 26 -2.91 0.67 10.07
N LEU A 27 -2.24 1.47 10.92
CA LEU A 27 -0.79 1.69 10.86
C LEU A 27 0.01 0.46 11.30
N THR A 28 -0.54 -0.40 12.15
CA THR A 28 0.13 -1.63 12.61
C THR A 28 -0.02 -2.81 11.65
N LEU A 29 -1.02 -2.76 10.76
CA LEU A 29 -1.23 -3.78 9.74
C LEU A 29 -0.30 -3.50 8.54
N GLU A 30 0.64 -4.41 8.30
CA GLU A 30 1.68 -4.27 7.27
C GLU A 30 1.51 -5.32 6.16
N TRP A 31 1.92 -4.99 4.94
CA TRP A 31 1.99 -5.91 3.80
C TRP A 31 3.41 -5.95 3.22
N LEU A 32 3.76 -7.09 2.59
CA LEU A 32 5.06 -7.31 1.95
C LEU A 32 4.87 -8.13 0.67
N VAL A 33 5.40 -7.61 -0.43
CA VAL A 33 5.58 -8.35 -1.69
C VAL A 33 7.07 -8.40 -1.98
N ALA A 34 7.66 -9.59 -1.96
CA ALA A 34 9.07 -9.81 -2.23
C ALA A 34 9.27 -10.63 -3.50
N ASN A 35 10.39 -10.41 -4.18
CA ASN A 35 10.83 -11.28 -5.27
C ASN A 35 11.97 -12.20 -4.82
N SER A 36 12.34 -13.16 -5.66
CA SER A 36 13.42 -14.12 -5.39
C SER A 36 14.83 -13.52 -5.47
N LEU A 37 14.96 -12.24 -5.82
CA LEU A 37 16.23 -11.52 -5.96
C LEU A 37 16.52 -10.59 -4.76
N GLY A 38 15.66 -10.60 -3.75
CA GLY A 38 15.81 -9.79 -2.54
C GLY A 38 15.27 -8.36 -2.65
N ALA A 39 14.60 -8.01 -3.75
CA ALA A 39 13.83 -6.77 -3.85
C ALA A 39 12.43 -6.96 -3.26
N CYS A 40 11.84 -5.88 -2.75
CA CYS A 40 10.49 -5.92 -2.21
C CYS A 40 9.74 -4.59 -2.38
N ALA A 41 8.44 -4.67 -2.20
CA ALA A 41 7.55 -3.56 -1.89
C ALA A 41 6.85 -3.87 -0.56
N SER A 42 6.65 -2.86 0.28
CA SER A 42 5.95 -3.02 1.55
C SER A 42 5.41 -1.68 2.06
N GLY A 43 4.43 -1.75 2.94
CA GLY A 43 3.80 -0.57 3.53
C GLY A 43 2.77 -0.97 4.58
N THR A 44 2.11 0.01 5.18
CA THR A 44 0.94 -0.24 6.03
C THR A 44 -0.34 -0.34 5.19
N VAL A 45 -1.39 -0.90 5.78
CA VAL A 45 -2.75 -0.90 5.21
C VAL A 45 -3.30 0.52 5.03
N MET A 46 -2.86 1.48 5.85
CA MET A 46 -3.18 2.90 5.67
C MET A 46 -2.43 3.56 4.50
N GLY A 47 -1.38 2.93 3.96
CA GLY A 47 -0.53 3.50 2.92
C GLY A 47 0.62 4.38 3.44
N CYS A 48 0.87 4.38 4.76
CA CYS A 48 1.95 5.15 5.39
C CYS A 48 3.26 4.33 5.45
N ASN A 49 4.40 5.00 5.26
CA ASN A 49 5.73 4.41 5.44
C ASN A 49 6.22 4.62 6.88
N THR A 50 6.05 3.62 7.75
CA THR A 50 6.44 3.66 9.18
C THR A 50 7.75 2.94 9.50
N ARG A 51 8.36 2.27 8.51
CA ARG A 51 9.62 1.52 8.62
C ARG A 51 10.64 2.01 7.61
N ARG A 52 11.94 1.82 7.91
CA ARG A 52 13.07 2.19 7.04
C ARG A 52 12.97 1.64 5.61
N TYR A 53 12.37 0.47 5.43
CA TYR A 53 12.22 -0.19 4.13
C TYR A 53 10.75 -0.37 3.72
N HIS A 54 9.82 0.46 4.23
CA HIS A 54 8.54 0.63 3.56
C HIS A 54 8.74 1.47 2.30
N GLY A 55 8.18 0.99 1.20
CA GLY A 55 8.20 1.66 -0.08
C GLY A 55 7.69 0.76 -1.20
N LEU A 56 7.36 1.39 -2.33
CA LEU A 56 6.85 0.71 -3.52
C LEU A 56 7.96 0.00 -4.32
N LEU A 57 9.22 0.40 -4.14
CA LEU A 57 10.38 -0.32 -4.69
C LEU A 57 11.60 -0.21 -3.78
N ILE A 58 11.91 -1.30 -3.09
CA ILE A 58 13.19 -1.52 -2.41
C ILE A 58 14.03 -2.47 -3.28
N ALA A 59 14.99 -1.91 -4.01
CA ALA A 59 15.84 -2.67 -4.92
C ALA A 59 17.03 -3.31 -4.18
N ALA A 60 17.34 -4.57 -4.49
CA ALA A 60 18.59 -5.21 -4.09
C ALA A 60 19.60 -5.11 -5.25
N THR A 61 20.45 -4.08 -5.22
CA THR A 61 21.41 -3.81 -6.31
C THR A 61 22.53 -4.85 -6.41
N ARG A 62 22.79 -5.58 -5.32
CA ARG A 62 23.75 -6.71 -5.26
C ARG A 62 23.15 -7.82 -4.40
N PRO A 63 22.22 -8.64 -4.93
CA PRO A 63 21.48 -9.63 -4.13
C PRO A 63 22.38 -10.51 -3.25
N PRO A 64 22.01 -10.77 -1.97
CA PRO A 64 20.84 -10.29 -1.23
C PRO A 64 21.06 -8.93 -0.51
N VAL A 65 22.16 -8.23 -0.79
CA VAL A 65 22.57 -6.97 -0.14
C VAL A 65 22.41 -5.75 -1.08
N GLY A 66 22.88 -4.58 -0.64
CA GLY A 66 22.82 -3.36 -1.43
C GLY A 66 21.38 -2.83 -1.60
N ARG A 67 20.60 -2.84 -0.51
CA ARG A 67 19.21 -2.37 -0.49
C ARG A 67 19.15 -0.86 -0.71
N ILE A 68 18.36 -0.44 -1.69
CA ILE A 68 18.08 0.96 -2.01
C ILE A 68 16.56 1.16 -2.07
N ALA A 69 16.04 2.09 -1.25
CA ALA A 69 14.68 2.57 -1.38
C ALA A 69 14.59 3.46 -2.64
N SER A 70 14.20 2.85 -3.76
CA SER A 70 14.21 3.48 -5.09
C SER A 70 12.92 4.23 -5.38
N LEU A 71 11.78 3.76 -4.84
CA LEU A 71 10.51 4.46 -4.86
C LEU A 71 9.84 4.30 -3.50
N ALA A 72 9.68 5.41 -2.77
CA ALA A 72 9.10 5.39 -1.43
C ALA A 72 7.57 5.38 -1.47
N THR A 73 6.95 6.33 -2.17
CA THR A 73 5.49 6.47 -2.24
C THR A 73 5.11 7.21 -3.53
N VAL A 74 3.84 7.14 -3.89
CA VAL A 74 3.20 7.98 -4.91
C VAL A 74 2.07 8.71 -4.20
N THR A 75 1.93 10.01 -4.45
CA THR A 75 0.80 10.78 -3.91
C THR A 75 -0.27 10.89 -4.98
N GLU A 76 -1.46 10.37 -4.70
CA GLU A 76 -2.60 10.50 -5.59
C GLU A 76 -3.53 11.67 -5.20
N GLN A 77 -4.13 12.28 -6.22
CA GLN A 77 -5.12 13.34 -6.08
C GLN A 77 -6.23 13.12 -7.11
N LEU A 78 -7.48 13.19 -6.65
CA LEU A 78 -8.67 13.14 -7.49
C LEU A 78 -9.18 14.56 -7.73
N VAL A 79 -9.35 14.93 -9.01
CA VAL A 79 -9.87 16.24 -9.42
C VAL A 79 -11.17 16.04 -10.18
N VAL A 80 -12.25 16.66 -9.70
CA VAL A 80 -13.59 16.62 -10.30
C VAL A 80 -14.11 18.05 -10.45
N GLY A 81 -14.10 18.57 -11.68
CA GLY A 81 -14.46 19.97 -11.95
C GLY A 81 -13.49 20.93 -11.24
N ALA A 82 -14.02 21.73 -10.31
CA ALA A 82 -13.23 22.66 -9.50
C ALA A 82 -12.78 22.09 -8.14
N GLU A 83 -13.20 20.87 -7.81
CA GLU A 83 -12.89 20.22 -6.53
C GLU A 83 -11.67 19.31 -6.67
N SER A 84 -10.86 19.25 -5.61
CA SER A 84 -9.67 18.41 -5.53
C SER A 84 -9.57 17.75 -4.16
N GLN A 85 -9.30 16.45 -4.15
CA GLN A 85 -9.17 15.62 -2.94
C GLN A 85 -7.86 14.83 -3.00
N GLU A 86 -7.04 14.92 -1.95
CA GLU A 86 -5.84 14.09 -1.82
C GLU A 86 -6.22 12.71 -1.27
N LEU A 87 -5.69 11.65 -1.91
CA LEU A 87 -5.95 10.26 -1.50
C LEU A 87 -4.75 9.63 -0.78
N GLY A 88 -3.59 10.30 -0.80
CA GLY A 88 -2.39 9.84 -0.11
C GLY A 88 -2.47 10.01 1.41
N ASN A 89 -1.77 9.12 2.13
CA ASN A 89 -1.57 9.21 3.57
C ASN A 89 -0.07 9.20 3.88
N HIS A 90 0.38 10.12 4.73
CA HIS A 90 1.77 10.17 5.18
C HIS A 90 1.85 10.39 6.69
N GLU A 91 2.86 9.81 7.32
CA GLU A 91 3.17 10.00 8.72
C GLU A 91 4.61 10.51 8.86
N PHE A 92 4.79 11.55 9.65
CA PHE A 92 6.09 12.13 9.97
C PHE A 92 6.19 12.28 11.49
N VAL A 93 7.42 12.45 12.00
CA VAL A 93 7.62 12.64 13.44
C VAL A 93 6.84 13.87 13.92
N GLY A 94 5.82 13.65 14.76
CA GLY A 94 5.00 14.70 15.35
C GLY A 94 3.96 15.33 14.41
N THR A 95 3.78 14.84 13.18
CA THR A 95 2.73 15.34 12.28
C THR A 95 2.22 14.25 11.33
N THR A 96 0.92 14.30 11.04
CA THR A 96 0.25 13.34 10.15
C THR A 96 -0.41 14.09 9.00
N ALA A 97 -0.36 13.48 7.82
CA ALA A 97 -1.04 13.95 6.61
C ALA A 97 -1.91 12.82 6.07
N TRP A 98 -2.92 12.43 6.86
CA TRP A 98 -3.85 11.35 6.53
C TRP A 98 -5.08 11.86 5.76
N ARG A 99 -4.84 12.61 4.67
CA ARG A 99 -5.92 13.24 3.90
C ARG A 99 -6.75 12.22 3.13
N GLY A 100 -6.14 11.10 2.74
CA GLY A 100 -6.83 9.99 2.07
C GLY A 100 -7.59 9.05 3.00
N LEU A 101 -7.29 9.02 4.29
CA LEU A 101 -7.90 8.09 5.24
C LEU A 101 -9.45 8.15 5.28
N PRO A 102 -10.09 9.33 5.26
CA PRO A 102 -11.55 9.41 5.18
C PRO A 102 -12.15 8.76 3.92
N HIS A 103 -11.36 8.64 2.86
CA HIS A 103 -11.76 8.05 1.59
C HIS A 103 -11.41 6.56 1.49
N LEU A 104 -10.45 6.06 2.28
CA LEU A 104 -10.00 4.67 2.22
C LEU A 104 -11.11 3.71 2.69
N VAL A 105 -11.73 3.02 1.73
CA VAL A 105 -12.80 2.03 1.96
C VAL A 105 -12.24 0.68 2.35
N ALA A 106 -11.24 0.18 1.62
CA ALA A 106 -10.68 -1.14 1.87
C ALA A 106 -9.26 -1.26 1.35
N PHE A 107 -8.49 -2.13 2.01
CA PHE A 107 -7.23 -2.64 1.49
C PHE A 107 -7.41 -4.09 1.06
N ARG A 108 -6.89 -4.44 -0.11
CA ARG A 108 -6.91 -5.80 -0.66
C ARG A 108 -5.50 -6.22 -1.00
N ASN A 109 -5.09 -7.38 -0.53
CA ASN A 109 -3.82 -8.01 -0.92
C ASN A 109 -4.13 -9.28 -1.70
N ASP A 110 -3.93 -9.21 -3.02
CA ASP A 110 -4.17 -10.30 -3.96
C ASP A 110 -2.88 -10.74 -4.69
N ILE A 111 -2.75 -10.46 -5.98
CA ILE A 111 -1.49 -10.46 -6.72
C ILE A 111 -0.65 -9.25 -6.29
N ALA A 112 -1.30 -8.13 -5.98
CA ALA A 112 -0.68 -6.88 -5.56
C ALA A 112 -1.51 -6.17 -4.49
N PRO A 113 -0.88 -5.31 -3.66
CA PRO A 113 -1.62 -4.43 -2.77
C PRO A 113 -2.51 -3.48 -3.58
N THR A 114 -3.78 -3.39 -3.20
CA THR A 114 -4.77 -2.50 -3.79
C THR A 114 -5.45 -1.69 -2.69
N PHE A 115 -5.42 -0.36 -2.84
CA PHE A 115 -6.13 0.58 -1.99
C PHE A 115 -7.41 1.00 -2.71
N VAL A 116 -8.55 0.86 -2.06
CA VAL A 116 -9.87 1.21 -2.59
C VAL A 116 -10.34 2.48 -1.88
N PHE A 117 -10.59 3.53 -2.66
CA PHE A 117 -11.09 4.83 -2.20
C PHE A 117 -12.51 5.09 -2.71
#